data_AF-A0A134BD17-F1
#
_entry.id   AF-A0A134BD17-F1
#
_cell.length_a   1.000
_cell.length_b   1.000
_cell.length_c   1.000
_cell.angle_alpha   90.00
_cell.angle_beta   90.00
_cell.angle_gamma   90.00
#
_symmetry.space_group_name_H-M   'P 1'
#
loop_
_entity.id
_entity.type
_entity.pdbx_description
1 polymer ?
#
loop_
_entity_poly.entity_id
_entity_poly.type
_entity_poly.pdbx_seq_one_letter_code
_entity_poly.pdbx_strand_id
1 'polypeptide(L)'
;MKAKEKGCGAMDGWLSWIRPPHHEFFKTACILHDELYLLGGSKADRLKADIRLYQDMVQHSLRYFHGRNVGSQAWFLFLAYLYYKCVRWFGSSQFNYHD
;
A
#
# COMPACT_ATOMS: atom_id res chain seq x y z
N MET A 1 -7.08 17.86 -15.10
CA MET A 1 -7.09 18.11 -13.64
C MET A 1 -5.88 17.40 -13.07
N LYS A 2 -4.97 18.09 -12.36
CA LYS A 2 -3.74 17.48 -11.84
C LYS A 2 -4.13 16.45 -10.76
N ALA A 3 -4.07 15.17 -11.09
CA ALA A 3 -4.18 14.10 -10.10
C ALA A 3 -3.02 14.31 -9.11
N LYS A 4 -3.36 14.66 -7.87
CA LYS A 4 -2.40 14.77 -6.79
C LYS A 4 -2.05 13.33 -6.42
N GLU A 5 -1.05 12.75 -7.10
CA GLU A 5 -0.48 11.45 -6.73
C GLU A 5 0.02 11.55 -5.29
N LYS A 6 -0.79 11.09 -4.34
CA LYS A 6 -0.42 11.02 -2.92
C LYS A 6 0.31 9.71 -2.65
N GLY A 7 1.31 9.38 -3.47
CA GLY A 7 1.98 8.09 -3.43
C GLY A 7 2.26 7.64 -1.99
N CYS A 8 1.84 6.42 -1.66
CA CYS A 8 1.96 5.84 -0.33
C CYS A 8 1.60 6.84 0.78
N GLY A 9 0.31 7.16 0.89
CA GLY A 9 -0.33 8.20 1.73
C GLY A 9 0.09 8.32 3.22
N ALA A 10 1.08 7.55 3.68
CA ALA A 10 1.90 7.80 4.85
C ALA A 10 2.75 9.10 4.77
N MET A 11 2.82 9.78 3.61
CA MET A 11 3.66 10.97 3.44
C MET A 11 3.11 12.26 4.09
N ASP A 12 1.82 12.37 4.41
CA ASP A 12 1.19 13.63 4.88
C ASP A 12 0.61 13.57 6.32
N GLY A 13 1.13 12.72 7.22
CA GLY A 13 0.63 12.61 8.62
C GLY A 13 1.68 12.15 9.65
N TRP A 14 1.27 11.81 10.88
CA TRP A 14 2.13 11.33 11.99
C TRP A 14 3.08 10.16 11.61
N LEU A 15 2.73 9.39 10.57
CA LEU A 15 3.57 8.34 9.98
C LEU A 15 4.78 8.86 9.17
N SER A 16 4.86 10.16 8.86
CA SER A 16 6.04 10.77 8.22
C SER A 16 7.30 10.69 9.08
N TRP A 17 7.18 10.54 10.40
CA TRP A 17 8.32 10.42 11.30
C TRP A 17 9.04 9.07 11.12
N ILE A 18 8.27 8.01 10.90
CA ILE A 18 8.78 6.70 10.48
C ILE A 18 8.75 6.73 8.96
N ARG A 19 9.60 7.55 8.32
CA ARG A 19 9.85 7.44 6.88
C ARG A 19 10.48 6.06 6.66
N PRO A 20 9.72 5.01 6.26
CA PRO A 20 10.35 3.73 6.06
C PRO A 20 11.13 3.91 4.76
N PRO A 21 12.44 3.64 4.70
CA PRO A 21 13.20 3.73 3.45
C PRO A 21 12.60 2.85 2.32
N HIS A 22 11.64 1.98 2.65
CA HIS A 22 10.89 1.10 1.76
C HIS A 22 9.71 1.75 1.01
N HIS A 23 9.38 3.02 1.24
CA HIS A 23 8.27 3.68 0.50
C HIS A 23 8.54 3.76 -1.01
N GLU A 24 9.79 3.99 -1.43
CA GLU A 24 10.18 3.94 -2.85
C GLU A 24 10.05 2.52 -3.42
N PHE A 25 10.32 1.50 -2.61
CA PHE A 25 10.21 0.10 -3.02
C PHE A 25 8.75 -0.32 -3.31
N PHE A 26 7.80 0.20 -2.53
CA PHE A 26 6.38 -0.10 -2.72
C PHE A 26 5.59 1.01 -3.45
N LYS A 27 6.26 2.03 -3.96
CA LYS A 27 5.65 3.23 -4.56
C LYS A 27 4.58 2.91 -5.60
N THR A 28 4.89 2.03 -6.55
CA THR A 28 3.94 1.64 -7.60
C THR A 28 2.69 0.98 -7.03
N ALA A 29 2.84 0.10 -6.03
CA ALA A 29 1.71 -0.56 -5.40
C ALA A 29 0.85 0.44 -4.62
N CYS A 30 1.47 1.40 -3.94
CA CYS A 30 0.73 2.42 -3.22
C CYS A 30 0.00 3.41 -4.16
N ILE A 31 0.61 3.80 -5.28
CA ILE A 31 -0.04 4.66 -6.29
C ILE A 31 -1.31 3.98 -6.82
N LEU A 32 -1.22 2.71 -7.19
CA LEU A 32 -2.39 1.96 -7.65
C LEU A 32 -3.46 1.84 -6.54
N HIS A 33 -3.06 1.66 -5.28
CA HIS A 33 -4.00 1.63 -4.16
C HIS A 33 -4.71 2.98 -3.98
N ASP A 34 -3.99 4.10 -4.08
CA ASP A 34 -4.57 5.44 -4.04
C ASP A 34 -5.56 5.66 -5.20
N GLU A 35 -5.22 5.20 -6.42
CA GLU A 35 -6.13 5.24 -7.58
C GLU A 35 -7.42 4.44 -7.34
N LEU A 36 -7.30 3.23 -6.77
CA LEU A 36 -8.46 2.41 -6.40
C LEU A 36 -9.31 3.08 -5.30
N TYR A 37 -8.67 3.78 -4.37
CA TYR A 37 -9.35 4.55 -3.32
C TYR A 37 -10.09 5.78 -3.87
N LEU A 38 -9.52 6.45 -4.87
CA LEU A 38 -10.14 7.57 -5.58
C LEU A 38 -11.32 7.11 -6.45
N LEU A 39 -11.13 6.00 -7.17
CA LEU A 39 -12.19 5.35 -7.95
C LEU A 39 -13.39 5.02 -7.06
N GLY A 40 -13.12 4.50 -5.86
CA GLY A 40 -14.13 4.33 -4.84
C GLY A 40 -15.06 3.13 -5.05
N GLY A 41 -16.20 3.13 -4.36
CA GLY A 41 -17.21 2.09 -4.45
C GLY A 41 -17.73 1.63 -3.09
N SER A 42 -17.98 0.33 -2.95
CA SER A 42 -18.52 -0.25 -1.72
C SER A 42 -17.43 -0.58 -0.68
N LYS A 43 -17.84 -0.92 0.55
CA LYS A 43 -16.93 -1.48 1.57
C LYS A 43 -16.21 -2.75 1.09
N ALA A 44 -16.86 -3.54 0.22
CA ALA A 44 -16.25 -4.72 -0.38
C ALA A 44 -15.15 -4.34 -1.37
N ASP A 45 -15.33 -3.26 -2.13
CA ASP A 45 -14.33 -2.78 -3.08
C ASP A 45 -13.14 -2.13 -2.37
N ARG A 46 -13.36 -1.46 -1.24
CA ARG A 46 -12.25 -1.06 -0.35
C ARG A 46 -11.43 -2.27 0.10
N LEU A 47 -12.09 -3.33 0.57
CA LEU A 47 -11.39 -4.55 0.99
C LEU A 47 -10.59 -5.17 -0.17
N LYS A 48 -11.16 -5.21 -1.39
CA LYS A 48 -10.44 -5.68 -2.58
C LYS A 48 -9.22 -4.81 -2.88
N ALA A 49 -9.32 -3.49 -2.78
CA ALA A 49 -8.20 -2.57 -2.97
C ALA A 49 -7.09 -2.82 -1.93
N ASP A 50 -7.45 -2.99 -0.65
CA ASP A 50 -6.49 -3.26 0.43
C ASP A 50 -5.78 -4.62 0.23
N ILE A 51 -6.52 -5.67 -0.16
CA ILE A 51 -5.94 -6.98 -0.48
C ILE A 51 -5.02 -6.87 -1.70
N ARG A 52 -5.43 -6.11 -2.71
CA ARG A 52 -4.63 -5.92 -3.93
C ARG A 52 -3.29 -5.25 -3.61
N LEU A 53 -3.29 -4.21 -2.78
CA LEU A 53 -2.07 -3.57 -2.29
C LEU A 53 -1.11 -4.60 -1.68
N TYR A 54 -1.60 -5.46 -0.78
CA TYR A 54 -0.78 -6.52 -0.17
C TYR A 54 -0.19 -7.46 -1.23
N GLN A 55 -1.02 -7.96 -2.14
CA GLN A 55 -0.60 -8.90 -3.18
C GLN A 55 0.46 -8.31 -4.11
N ASP A 56 0.31 -7.05 -4.52
CA ASP A 56 1.26 -6.38 -5.38
C ASP A 56 2.61 -6.16 -4.67
N MET A 57 2.60 -5.76 -3.39
CA MET A 57 3.83 -5.64 -2.58
C MET A 57 4.53 -7.00 -2.39
N VAL A 58 3.76 -8.07 -2.15
CA VAL A 58 4.30 -9.43 -2.05
C VAL A 58 4.93 -9.86 -3.37
N GLN A 59 4.25 -9.70 -4.49
CA GLN A 59 4.77 -10.06 -5.81
C GLN A 59 6.05 -9.27 -6.15
N HIS A 60 6.07 -7.97 -5.87
CA HIS A 60 7.26 -7.14 -6.06
C HIS A 60 8.43 -7.65 -5.19
N SER A 61 8.18 -7.95 -3.92
CA SER A 61 9.18 -8.46 -2.98
C SER A 61 9.73 -9.81 -3.44
N LEU A 62 8.87 -10.76 -3.82
CA LEU A 62 9.28 -12.07 -4.30
C LEU A 62 10.13 -11.96 -5.57
N ARG A 63 9.73 -11.10 -6.52
CA ARG A 63 10.48 -10.88 -7.76
C ARG A 63 11.85 -10.25 -7.48
N TYR A 64 11.91 -9.26 -6.59
CA TYR A 64 13.15 -8.58 -6.26
C TYR A 64 14.12 -9.48 -5.49
N PHE A 65 13.65 -10.29 -4.53
CA PHE A 65 14.55 -11.14 -3.74
C PHE A 65 14.77 -12.55 -4.32
N HIS A 66 14.17 -12.87 -5.47
CA HIS A 66 14.35 -14.15 -6.13
C HIS A 66 15.84 -14.49 -6.35
N GLY A 67 16.28 -15.62 -5.79
CA GLY A 67 17.68 -16.07 -5.88
C GLY A 67 18.68 -15.23 -5.06
N ARG A 68 18.21 -14.40 -4.12
CA ARG A 68 19.02 -13.53 -3.26
C ARG A 68 18.88 -13.91 -1.78
N ASN A 69 18.71 -12.91 -0.90
CA ASN A 69 18.68 -13.05 0.56
C ASN A 69 17.26 -13.35 1.09
N VAL A 70 17.10 -14.55 1.66
CA VAL A 70 15.83 -15.03 2.24
C VAL A 70 15.38 -14.20 3.45
N GLY A 71 16.32 -13.74 4.28
CA GLY A 71 16.01 -12.93 5.46
C GLY A 71 15.42 -11.57 5.09
N SER A 72 16.03 -10.89 4.11
CA SER A 72 15.48 -9.64 3.57
C SER A 72 14.12 -9.85 2.92
N GLN A 73 13.94 -10.95 2.18
CA GLN A 73 12.63 -11.29 1.61
C GLN A 73 11.55 -11.42 2.69
N ALA A 74 11.82 -12.21 3.74
CA ALA A 74 10.87 -12.40 4.84
C ALA A 74 10.50 -11.08 5.53
N TRP A 75 11.48 -10.19 5.75
CA TRP A 75 11.24 -8.87 6.32
C TRP A 75 10.31 -8.01 5.45
N PHE A 76 10.52 -7.99 4.12
CA PHE A 76 9.67 -7.21 3.22
C PHE A 76 8.26 -7.80 3.08
N LEU A 77 8.09 -9.12 3.15
CA LEU A 77 6.78 -9.75 3.22
C LEU A 77 6.04 -9.37 4.51
N PHE A 78 6.75 -9.31 5.63
CA PHE A 78 6.20 -8.82 6.90
C PHE A 78 5.80 -7.35 6.83
N LEU A 79 6.65 -6.49 6.25
CA LEU A 79 6.31 -5.08 6.00
C LEU A 79 5.05 -4.95 5.13
N ALA A 80 4.94 -5.72 4.05
CA ALA A 80 3.74 -5.72 3.20
C ALA A 80 2.47 -6.02 4.01
N TYR A 81 2.54 -6.97 4.94
CA TYR A 81 1.40 -7.29 5.82
C TYR A 81 1.08 -6.15 6.80
N LEU A 82 2.10 -5.48 7.36
CA LEU A 82 1.88 -4.31 8.21
C LEU A 82 1.20 -3.17 7.44
N TYR A 83 1.62 -2.89 6.21
CA TYR A 83 0.97 -1.90 5.35
C TYR A 83 -0.52 -2.22 5.14
N TYR A 84 -0.85 -3.47 4.83
CA TYR A 84 -2.24 -3.93 4.73
C TYR A 84 -3.04 -3.67 6.01
N LYS A 85 -2.49 -4.03 7.18
CA LYS A 85 -3.14 -3.78 8.47
C LYS A 85 -3.37 -2.29 8.71
N CYS A 86 -2.38 -1.45 8.41
CA CYS A 86 -2.48 0.00 8.55
C CYS A 86 -3.60 0.58 7.68
N VAL A 87 -3.67 0.23 6.38
CA VAL A 87 -4.74 0.75 5.50
C VAL A 87 -6.12 0.18 5.87
N ARG A 88 -6.20 -1.05 6.38
CA ARG A 88 -7.45 -1.63 6.89
C ARG A 88 -8.03 -0.83 8.04
N TRP A 89 -7.18 -0.45 9.01
CA TRP A 89 -7.58 0.28 10.21
C TRP A 89 -7.77 1.78 9.98
N PHE A 90 -6.84 2.44 9.30
CA PHE A 90 -6.80 3.89 9.20
C PHE A 90 -7.28 4.43 7.84
N GLY A 91 -7.25 3.62 6.79
CA GLY A 91 -7.57 4.07 5.43
C GLY A 91 -9.06 4.27 5.15
N SER A 92 -9.96 3.87 6.06
CA SER A 92 -11.41 3.97 5.81
C SER A 92 -11.85 5.40 5.50
N SER A 93 -11.28 6.43 6.15
CA SER A 93 -11.67 7.83 5.92
C SER A 93 -11.19 8.39 4.58
N GLN A 94 -10.24 7.74 3.92
CA GLN A 94 -9.64 8.18 2.66
C GLN A 94 -10.28 7.52 1.43
N PHE A 95 -11.13 6.52 1.62
CA PHE A 95 -11.79 5.80 0.53
C PHE A 95 -13.05 6.56 0.06
N ASN A 96 -13.22 6.69 -1.25
CA ASN A 96 -14.38 7.33 -1.85
C ASN A 96 -15.58 6.37 -1.85
N TYR A 97 -16.40 6.38 -0.79
CA TYR A 97 -17.58 5.52 -0.73
C TYR A 97 -18.68 6.03 -1.65
N HIS A 98 -19.17 5.14 -2.51
CA HIS A 98 -20.43 5.32 -3.23
C HIS A 98 -21.42 4.39 -2.53
N ASP A 99 -22.19 4.96 -1.60
CA ASP A 99 -23.35 4.27 -1.02
C ASP A 99 -24.50 4.24 -2.03
#